data_AF-A0A0G1FUY3-F1
#
_entry.id   AF-A0A0G1FUY3-F1
#
_cell.length_a   1.000
_cell.length_b   1.000
_cell.length_c   1.000
_cell.angle_alpha   90.00
_cell.angle_beta   90.00
_cell.angle_gamma   90.00
#
_symmetry.space_group_name_H-M   'P 1'
#
loop_
_entity.id
_entity.type
_entity.pdbx_description
1 polymer ?
#
loop_
_entity_poly.entity_id
_entity_poly.type
_entity_poly.pdbx_seq_one_letter_code
_entity_poly.pdbx_strand_id
1 'polypeptide(L)'
;MVAQGYTIINNIDFEPGEVVIEIGSERGEGSTGYLDNFDWTYEGTENIPRVRRCVAKYKELGVDLNNTDSQKAHLQQSVLVSDYVAKNGVILFDDTWQPSEGVFSGKGGTAVPWLLSHGFEIYKTYNTPNLEWNFVSVIKTS
;
A
#
# COMPACT_ATOMS: atom_id res chain seq x y z
N MET A 1 0.54 -27.00 -6.25
CA MET A 1 0.29 -26.26 -5.00
C MET A 1 -0.67 -25.13 -5.32
N VAL A 2 -1.79 -25.05 -4.63
CA VAL A 2 -2.80 -24.00 -4.83
C VAL A 2 -2.47 -22.90 -3.83
N ALA A 3 -2.17 -21.69 -4.30
CA ALA A 3 -1.84 -20.56 -3.44
C ALA A 3 -3.07 -20.19 -2.61
N GLN A 4 -2.93 -20.18 -1.27
CA GLN A 4 -3.96 -19.70 -0.36
C GLN A 4 -3.71 -18.19 -0.15
N GLY A 5 -4.20 -17.38 -1.09
CA GLY A 5 -3.85 -15.97 -1.25
C GLY A 5 -4.63 -15.00 -0.36
N TYR A 6 -4.86 -15.31 0.91
CA TYR A 6 -5.39 -14.35 1.88
C TYR A 6 -5.16 -14.81 3.32
N THR A 7 -4.94 -13.84 4.22
CA THR A 7 -5.03 -14.04 5.67
C THR A 7 -6.38 -13.51 6.12
N ILE A 8 -7.24 -14.36 6.67
CA ILE A 8 -8.47 -13.87 7.32
C ILE A 8 -8.07 -13.23 8.64
N ILE A 9 -8.29 -11.92 8.77
CA ILE A 9 -8.21 -11.26 10.06
C ILE A 9 -9.56 -11.47 10.75
N ASN A 10 -9.63 -12.52 11.58
CA ASN A 10 -10.89 -12.94 12.22
C ASN A 10 -11.35 -11.99 13.34
N ASN A 11 -10.46 -11.15 13.87
CA ASN A 11 -10.73 -10.27 15.00
C ASN A 11 -10.31 -8.84 14.69
N ILE A 12 -11.10 -8.14 13.88
CA ILE A 12 -11.14 -6.68 13.91
C ILE A 12 -12.59 -6.31 14.23
N ASP A 13 -12.80 -5.76 15.42
CA ASP A 13 -14.08 -5.15 15.78
C ASP A 13 -14.06 -3.72 15.27
N PHE A 14 -15.08 -3.36 14.46
CA PHE A 14 -15.27 -2.01 13.97
C PHE A 14 -16.38 -1.32 14.76
N GLU A 15 -16.12 -0.13 15.26
CA GLU A 15 -17.16 0.75 15.79
C GLU A 15 -17.91 1.45 14.64
N PRO A 16 -19.20 1.79 14.81
CA PRO A 16 -19.93 2.58 13.83
C PRO A 16 -19.20 3.89 13.49
N GLY A 17 -18.76 4.02 12.22
CA GLY A 17 -18.01 5.16 11.72
C GLY A 17 -16.52 4.90 11.47
N GLU A 18 -16.01 3.73 11.84
CA GLU A 18 -14.64 3.32 11.50
C GLU A 18 -14.56 2.91 10.01
N VAL A 19 -13.45 3.30 9.36
CA VAL A 19 -13.22 3.07 7.93
C VAL A 19 -11.89 2.36 7.74
N VAL A 20 -11.89 1.31 6.92
CA VAL A 20 -10.68 0.69 6.39
C VAL A 20 -10.43 1.25 5.00
N ILE A 21 -9.24 1.81 4.78
CA ILE A 21 -8.79 2.26 3.46
C ILE A 21 -7.59 1.41 3.08
N GLU A 22 -7.74 0.61 2.01
CA GLU A 22 -6.61 -0.01 1.34
C GLU A 22 -6.03 1.00 0.34
N ILE A 23 -4.71 1.17 0.37
CA ILE A 23 -3.99 1.96 -0.62
C ILE A 23 -2.96 1.04 -1.31
N GLY A 24 -3.20 0.81 -2.59
CA GLY A 24 -2.40 -0.08 -3.44
C GLY A 24 -3.20 -1.31 -3.87
N SER A 25 -3.26 -1.56 -5.17
CA SER A 25 -3.80 -2.79 -5.75
C SER A 25 -2.65 -3.61 -6.33
N GLU A 26 -2.76 -4.94 -6.30
CA GLU A 26 -2.20 -5.75 -7.37
C GLU A 26 -3.34 -6.43 -8.15
N ARG A 27 -3.09 -6.69 -9.44
CA ARG A 27 -3.87 -7.57 -10.36
C ARG A 27 -5.11 -6.97 -11.02
N GLY A 28 -5.45 -5.71 -10.77
CA GLY A 28 -6.77 -5.19 -11.15
C GLY A 28 -7.89 -5.83 -10.31
N GLU A 29 -7.53 -6.40 -9.16
CA GLU A 29 -8.41 -7.02 -8.16
C GLU A 29 -8.28 -6.30 -6.81
N GLY A 30 -7.85 -5.04 -6.78
CA GLY A 30 -7.85 -4.23 -5.56
C GLY A 30 -9.24 -4.22 -4.92
N SER A 31 -9.31 -4.14 -3.59
CA SER A 31 -10.59 -4.24 -2.86
C SER A 31 -11.65 -3.27 -3.38
N THR A 32 -11.23 -2.14 -3.98
CA THR A 32 -12.08 -1.29 -4.81
C THR A 32 -11.28 -0.65 -5.96
N GLY A 33 -11.87 -0.56 -7.16
CA GLY A 33 -11.30 0.24 -8.27
C GLY A 33 -11.27 1.75 -7.99
N TYR A 34 -11.89 2.20 -6.90
CA TYR A 34 -11.83 3.58 -6.41
C TYR A 34 -10.51 3.90 -5.70
N LEU A 35 -9.76 2.89 -5.28
CA LEU A 35 -8.50 3.03 -4.55
C LEU A 35 -7.32 2.42 -5.31
N ASP A 36 -7.51 2.07 -6.59
CA ASP A 36 -6.41 1.69 -7.49
C ASP A 36 -5.45 2.88 -7.62
N ASN A 37 -4.17 2.64 -7.35
CA ASN A 37 -3.14 3.67 -7.36
C ASN A 37 -1.84 3.13 -8.01
N PHE A 38 -0.84 3.98 -8.09
CA PHE A 38 0.36 3.81 -8.89
C PHE A 38 1.23 2.61 -8.46
N ASP A 39 1.37 1.60 -9.31
CA ASP A 39 2.04 0.33 -9.03
C ASP A 39 3.52 0.47 -8.62
N TRP A 40 4.05 -0.56 -7.94
CA TRP A 40 5.47 -0.67 -7.59
C TRP A 40 6.14 -1.77 -8.43
N THR A 41 7.39 -1.52 -8.82
CA THR A 41 8.19 -2.49 -9.59
C THR A 41 9.44 -2.89 -8.82
N TYR A 42 9.80 -4.17 -8.94
CA TYR A 42 11.00 -4.72 -8.33
C TYR A 42 12.08 -4.91 -9.39
N GLU A 43 13.33 -4.57 -9.07
CA GLU A 43 14.47 -4.83 -9.95
C GLU A 43 14.57 -6.34 -10.27
N GLY A 44 14.85 -6.69 -11.52
CA GLY A 44 14.94 -8.08 -11.97
C GLY A 44 13.60 -8.72 -12.33
N THR A 45 12.49 -8.00 -12.24
CA THR A 45 11.14 -8.49 -12.59
C THR A 45 10.67 -8.08 -13.99
N GLU A 46 11.52 -7.41 -14.79
CA GLU A 46 11.18 -6.82 -16.09
C GLU A 46 10.73 -7.85 -17.13
N ASN A 47 11.15 -9.10 -16.94
CA ASN A 47 10.79 -10.20 -17.82
C ASN A 47 9.53 -10.95 -17.42
N ILE A 48 8.97 -10.67 -16.23
CA ILE A 48 7.74 -11.29 -15.76
C ILE A 48 6.57 -10.79 -16.61
N PRO A 49 5.78 -11.68 -17.26
CA PRO A 49 4.70 -11.27 -18.16
C PRO A 49 3.69 -10.29 -17.54
N ARG A 50 3.44 -10.40 -16.24
CA ARG A 50 2.58 -9.48 -15.48
C ARG A 50 3.15 -8.07 -15.44
N VAL A 51 4.43 -7.93 -15.07
CA VAL A 51 5.13 -6.63 -14.99
C VAL A 51 5.16 -5.97 -16.36
N ARG A 52 5.44 -6.73 -17.43
CA ARG A 52 5.39 -6.21 -18.81
C ARG A 52 4.02 -5.66 -19.19
N ARG A 53 2.93 -6.35 -18.83
CA ARG A 53 1.56 -5.87 -19.07
C ARG A 53 1.25 -4.61 -18.28
N CYS A 54 1.69 -4.54 -17.02
CA CYS A 54 1.54 -3.33 -16.20
C CYS A 54 2.28 -2.15 -16.85
N VAL A 55 3.57 -2.29 -17.16
CA VAL A 55 4.38 -1.25 -17.84
C VAL A 55 3.72 -0.78 -19.15
N ALA A 56 3.22 -1.73 -19.97
CA ALA A 56 2.53 -1.38 -21.21
C ALA A 56 1.24 -0.57 -20.96
N LYS A 57 0.42 -0.96 -19.97
CA LYS A 57 -0.80 -0.23 -19.59
C LYS A 57 -0.51 1.21 -19.15
N TYR A 58 0.50 1.42 -18.30
CA TYR A 58 0.89 2.77 -17.89
C TYR A 58 1.37 3.60 -19.08
N LYS A 59 2.12 2.98 -19.99
CA LYS A 59 2.59 3.65 -21.21
C LYS A 59 1.46 4.04 -22.16
N GLU A 60 0.40 3.23 -22.28
CA GLU A 60 -0.82 3.58 -23.02
C GLU A 60 -1.53 4.80 -22.42
N LEU A 61 -1.42 5.01 -21.11
CA LEU A 61 -1.92 6.18 -20.39
C LEU A 61 -0.98 7.39 -20.46
N GLY A 62 0.16 7.28 -21.14
CA GLY A 62 1.18 8.34 -21.21
C GLY A 62 1.99 8.52 -19.93
N VAL A 63 2.03 7.50 -19.08
CA VAL A 63 2.75 7.50 -17.80
C VAL A 63 3.88 6.48 -17.84
N ASP A 64 5.08 6.87 -17.44
CA ASP A 64 6.19 5.94 -17.25
C ASP A 64 6.13 5.37 -15.83
N LEU A 65 5.93 4.05 -15.74
CA LEU A 65 5.91 3.34 -14.45
C LEU A 65 7.28 3.45 -13.78
N ASN A 66 7.34 4.11 -12.63
CA ASN A 66 8.54 4.23 -11.81
C ASN A 66 8.23 4.34 -10.31
N ASN A 67 9.14 3.86 -9.49
CA ASN A 67 8.95 3.75 -8.04
C ASN A 67 8.92 5.11 -7.32
N THR A 68 9.58 6.14 -7.87
CA THR A 68 9.54 7.49 -7.31
C THR A 68 8.15 8.11 -7.42
N ASP A 69 7.50 7.98 -8.58
CA ASP A 69 6.14 8.49 -8.77
C ASP A 69 5.10 7.61 -8.06
N SER A 70 5.36 6.31 -7.91
CA SER A 70 4.58 5.44 -7.03
C SER A 70 4.51 5.99 -5.60
N GLN A 71 5.66 6.30 -5.00
CA GLN A 71 5.71 6.89 -3.66
C GLN A 71 5.02 8.26 -3.57
N LYS A 72 5.18 9.12 -4.58
CA LYS A 72 4.49 10.42 -4.60
C LYS A 72 2.98 10.25 -4.62
N ALA A 73 2.47 9.35 -5.46
CA ALA A 73 1.04 9.11 -5.59
C ALA A 73 0.43 8.55 -4.29
N HIS A 74 1.12 7.63 -3.63
CA HIS A 74 0.69 7.08 -2.34
C HIS A 74 0.70 8.12 -1.22
N LEU A 75 1.72 8.99 -1.19
CA LEU A 75 1.75 10.12 -0.24
C LEU A 75 0.60 11.08 -0.49
N GLN A 76 0.37 11.50 -1.75
CA GLN A 76 -0.71 12.42 -2.11
C GLN A 76 -2.08 11.86 -1.70
N GLN A 77 -2.34 10.58 -1.97
CA GLN A 77 -3.56 9.92 -1.55
C GLN A 77 -3.67 9.88 -0.02
N SER A 78 -2.58 9.57 0.69
CA SER A 78 -2.56 9.53 2.15
C SER A 78 -2.87 10.88 2.79
N VAL A 79 -2.31 11.96 2.25
CA VAL A 79 -2.61 13.34 2.68
C VAL A 79 -4.09 13.68 2.47
N LEU A 80 -4.66 13.27 1.33
CA LEU A 80 -6.07 13.55 1.04
C LEU A 80 -7.02 12.80 1.97
N VAL A 81 -6.70 11.55 2.32
CA VAL A 81 -7.59 10.72 3.15
C VAL A 81 -7.38 10.94 4.65
N SER A 82 -6.23 11.41 5.11
CA SER A 82 -5.88 11.48 6.54
C SER A 82 -6.87 12.25 7.39
N ASP A 83 -7.45 13.31 6.83
CA ASP A 83 -8.44 14.16 7.50
C ASP A 83 -9.80 13.46 7.65
N TYR A 84 -10.08 12.47 6.81
CA TYR A 84 -11.34 11.72 6.77
C TYR A 84 -11.27 10.36 7.44
N VAL A 85 -10.06 9.86 7.75
CA VAL A 85 -9.92 8.64 8.56
C VAL A 85 -10.47 8.93 9.95
N ALA A 86 -11.44 8.12 10.39
CA ALA A 86 -11.99 8.20 11.73
C ALA A 86 -10.98 7.74 12.78
N LYS A 87 -11.25 8.03 14.05
CA LYS A 87 -10.50 7.41 15.16
C LYS A 87 -10.57 5.88 15.02
N ASN A 88 -9.45 5.22 15.28
CA ASN A 88 -9.15 3.80 15.04
C ASN A 88 -9.23 3.34 13.58
N GLY A 89 -9.44 4.25 12.62
CA GLY A 89 -9.39 3.91 11.21
C GLY A 89 -7.99 3.50 10.76
N VAL A 90 -7.92 2.51 9.88
CA VAL A 90 -6.67 1.89 9.43
C VAL A 90 -6.42 2.17 7.96
N ILE A 91 -5.20 2.59 7.63
CA ILE A 91 -4.69 2.67 6.27
C ILE A 91 -3.69 1.53 6.08
N LEU A 92 -3.88 0.73 5.03
CA LEU A 92 -2.97 -0.36 4.66
C LEU A 92 -2.22 0.00 3.38
N PHE A 93 -0.89 -0.12 3.42
CA PHE A 93 0.00 0.03 2.28
C PHE A 93 0.52 -1.33 1.84
N ASP A 94 0.08 -1.76 0.66
CA ASP A 94 0.60 -2.93 -0.04
C ASP A 94 2.03 -2.67 -0.52
N ASP A 95 2.79 -3.72 -0.86
CA ASP A 95 4.20 -3.66 -1.32
C ASP A 95 5.06 -2.69 -0.49
N THR A 96 4.87 -2.66 0.81
CA THR A 96 5.55 -1.70 1.71
C THR A 96 6.24 -2.45 2.82
N TRP A 97 7.53 -2.17 3.01
CA TRP A 97 8.38 -2.88 3.97
C TRP A 97 9.31 -1.95 4.72
N GLN A 98 9.88 -2.45 5.82
CA GLN A 98 10.79 -1.73 6.70
C GLN A 98 12.20 -2.33 6.63
N PRO A 99 13.09 -1.86 5.73
CA PRO A 99 14.46 -2.40 5.61
C PRO A 99 15.32 -2.21 6.87
N SER A 100 15.04 -1.17 7.66
CA SER A 100 15.65 -0.93 8.96
C SER A 100 14.66 -0.18 9.85
N GLU A 101 14.85 -0.22 11.17
CA GLU A 101 13.97 0.45 12.12
C GLU A 101 13.75 1.93 11.75
N GLY A 102 12.48 2.34 11.70
CA GLY A 102 12.06 3.69 11.32
C GLY A 102 12.18 4.05 9.83
N VAL A 103 12.73 3.18 8.98
CA VAL A 103 12.91 3.44 7.55
C VAL A 103 11.94 2.60 6.73
N PHE A 104 11.12 3.24 5.90
CA PHE A 104 10.12 2.57 5.07
C PHE A 104 10.47 2.65 3.59
N SER A 105 10.13 1.60 2.85
CA SER A 105 10.33 1.49 1.40
C SER A 105 9.10 0.88 0.74
N GLY A 106 9.05 0.91 -0.59
CA GLY A 106 7.90 0.46 -1.36
C GLY A 106 6.87 1.57 -1.59
N LYS A 107 5.63 1.17 -1.92
CA LYS A 107 4.51 2.09 -2.22
C LYS A 107 4.33 3.13 -1.12
N GLY A 108 4.25 2.68 0.13
CA GLY A 108 4.07 3.51 1.32
C GLY A 108 5.35 4.15 1.87
N GLY A 109 6.50 4.03 1.20
CA GLY A 109 7.81 4.45 1.74
C GLY A 109 7.89 5.91 2.19
N THR A 110 7.16 6.81 1.51
CA THR A 110 7.03 8.23 1.89
C THR A 110 5.75 8.54 2.66
N ALA A 111 4.68 7.78 2.41
CA ALA A 111 3.38 7.98 3.02
C ALA A 111 3.36 7.60 4.50
N VAL A 112 3.97 6.47 4.86
CA VAL A 112 4.02 5.98 6.24
C VAL A 112 4.73 6.98 7.15
N PRO A 113 5.97 7.45 6.87
CA PRO A 113 6.61 8.47 7.71
C PRO A 113 5.78 9.74 7.86
N TRP A 114 5.10 10.18 6.79
CA TRP A 114 4.25 11.37 6.84
C TRP A 114 3.08 11.15 7.80
N LEU A 115 2.33 10.05 7.68
CA LEU A 115 1.20 9.74 8.56
C LEU A 115 1.63 9.63 10.04
N LEU A 116 2.78 9.02 10.32
CA LEU A 116 3.34 8.96 11.67
C LEU A 116 3.61 10.34 12.27
N SER A 117 4.11 11.28 11.46
CA SER A 117 4.27 12.68 11.89
C SER A 117 2.95 13.46 12.07
N HIS A 118 1.82 12.86 11.67
CA HIS A 118 0.47 13.45 11.76
C HIS A 118 -0.44 12.67 12.72
N GLY A 119 0.13 11.98 13.70
CA GLY A 119 -0.64 11.34 14.79
C GLY A 119 -1.20 9.96 14.46
N PHE A 120 -0.79 9.36 13.35
CA PHE A 120 -1.01 7.93 13.14
C PHE A 120 0.08 7.12 13.83
N GLU A 121 -0.21 5.86 14.11
CA GLU A 121 0.72 4.91 14.71
C GLU A 121 0.83 3.67 13.82
N ILE A 122 1.96 2.96 13.90
CA ILE A 122 2.09 1.65 13.24
C ILE A 122 1.13 0.68 13.93
N TYR A 123 0.20 0.12 13.14
CA TYR A 123 -0.72 -0.90 13.63
C TYR A 123 -0.14 -2.30 13.42
N LYS A 124 0.30 -2.60 12.20
CA LYS A 124 0.87 -3.91 11.86
C LYS A 124 1.85 -3.81 10.70
N THR A 125 2.91 -4.58 10.78
CA THR A 125 3.87 -4.75 9.69
C THR A 125 4.02 -6.22 9.36
N TYR A 126 4.20 -6.53 8.08
CA TYR A 126 4.57 -7.86 7.63
C TYR A 126 5.70 -7.73 6.61
N ASN A 127 6.88 -8.23 6.98
CA ASN A 127 8.10 -8.17 6.18
C ASN A 127 8.54 -9.60 5.84
N THR A 128 8.56 -9.94 4.56
CA THR A 128 9.08 -11.18 4.01
C THR A 128 10.46 -10.94 3.36
N PRO A 129 11.36 -11.93 3.38
CA PRO A 129 12.67 -11.81 2.74
C PRO A 129 12.61 -11.68 1.21
N ASN A 130 11.53 -12.16 0.60
CA ASN A 130 11.37 -12.31 -0.84
C ASN A 130 10.62 -11.13 -1.50
N LEU A 131 10.40 -10.03 -0.77
CA LEU A 131 9.75 -8.79 -1.20
C LEU A 131 8.28 -8.93 -1.65
N GLU A 132 7.82 -10.13 -1.98
CA GLU A 132 6.43 -10.44 -2.25
C GLU A 132 5.63 -10.47 -0.94
N TRP A 133 4.43 -9.86 -0.94
CA TRP A 133 3.45 -9.85 0.15
C TRP A 133 3.74 -8.93 1.35
N ASN A 134 4.64 -7.97 1.20
CA ASN A 134 4.93 -7.02 2.27
C ASN A 134 3.80 -6.00 2.46
N PHE A 135 3.45 -5.72 3.71
CA PHE A 135 2.57 -4.60 4.01
C PHE A 135 2.97 -3.88 5.29
N VAL A 136 2.60 -2.60 5.32
CA VAL A 136 2.59 -1.79 6.54
C VAL A 136 1.21 -1.18 6.66
N SER A 137 0.59 -1.31 7.83
CA SER A 137 -0.64 -0.60 8.16
C SER A 137 -0.43 0.36 9.31
N VAL A 138 -1.13 1.49 9.23
CA VAL A 138 -1.15 2.53 10.26
C VAL A 138 -2.56 2.77 10.74
N ILE A 139 -2.70 3.16 12.00
CA ILE A 139 -3.98 3.43 12.66
C ILE A 139 -4.02 4.86 13.15
N LYS A 140 -5.17 5.53 13.01
CA LYS A 140 -5.39 6.85 13.59
C LYS A 140 -5.83 6.71 15.04
N THR A 141 -5.06 7.21 16.00
CA THR A 141 -5.38 7.02 17.43
C THR A 141 -6.17 8.18 18.05
N SER A 142 -6.19 9.35 17.40
CA SER A 142 -6.89 10.56 17.85
C SER A 142 -7.89 11.10 16.82
#